data_AF-A0A955IRX7-F1
#
_entry.id   AF-A0A955IRX7-F1
#
_cell.length_a   1.000
_cell.length_b   1.000
_cell.length_c   1.000
_cell.angle_alpha   90.00
_cell.angle_beta   90.00
_cell.angle_gamma   90.00
#
_symmetry.space_group_name_H-M   'P 1'
#
loop_
_entity.id
_entity.type
_entity.pdbx_description
1 polymer ?
#
loop_
_entity_poly.entity_id
_entity_poly.type
_entity_poly.pdbx_seq_one_letter_code
_entity_poly.pdbx_strand_id
1 'polypeptide(L)'
;MFAVNIDRGVIGDYERLAHHHYVRASPRVVDAVYVARIGAGAGAGVTIGVLVMTYPMPRCAARARVFGDRYARHSPAGALRLLKDDLRTIARVVVHGAYRGLGVGTALVRHAIAASATPCVEALATMGRVHTFFESAGMRGCGPSVSRRAARLEAAFSALGLRDAVAVRDAARRRWISGLAPAHAAWLRVELARWHGHRKGRSSARCSTDGALVDALADLWRAPTYYIAMTTSHRGTACGTDSDRAPSRSS
;
A
#
# COMPACT_ATOMS: atom_id res chain seq x y z
N MET A 1 -19.79 -16.96 16.38
CA MET A 1 -18.84 -15.84 16.14
C MET A 1 -17.72 -16.01 17.14
N PHE A 2 -16.48 -16.25 16.71
CA PHE A 2 -15.35 -16.37 17.64
C PHE A 2 -15.01 -14.98 18.18
N ALA A 3 -14.98 -14.82 19.51
CA ALA A 3 -14.56 -13.58 20.13
C ALA A 3 -13.05 -13.43 19.96
N VAL A 4 -12.64 -12.48 19.11
CA VAL A 4 -11.23 -12.08 18.96
C VAL A 4 -10.99 -10.91 19.89
N ASN A 5 -10.11 -11.10 20.88
CA ASN A 5 -9.68 -10.04 21.77
C ASN A 5 -8.47 -9.34 21.13
N ILE A 6 -8.49 -8.01 21.08
CA ILE A 6 -7.39 -7.21 20.55
C ILE A 6 -6.91 -6.28 21.65
N ASP A 7 -5.67 -6.51 22.07
CA ASP A 7 -5.01 -5.78 23.15
C ASP A 7 -3.71 -5.14 22.68
N ARG A 8 -3.17 -4.25 23.52
CA ARG A 8 -1.81 -3.74 23.35
C ARG A 8 -0.80 -4.88 23.53
N GLY A 9 0.14 -4.99 22.61
CA GLY A 9 1.23 -5.94 22.68
C GLY A 9 2.61 -5.28 22.69
N VAL A 10 3.62 -6.13 22.55
CA VAL A 10 5.03 -5.74 22.46
C VAL A 10 5.65 -6.26 21.16
N ILE A 11 6.82 -5.76 20.79
CA ILE A 11 7.49 -6.18 19.54
C ILE A 11 7.80 -7.68 19.50
N GLY A 12 8.01 -8.31 20.66
CA GLY A 12 8.17 -9.76 20.78
C GLY A 12 6.96 -10.56 20.28
N ASP A 13 5.74 -10.01 20.33
CA ASP A 13 4.55 -10.66 19.76
C ASP A 13 4.61 -10.71 18.23
N TYR A 14 5.19 -9.69 17.60
CA TYR A 14 5.47 -9.71 16.17
C TYR A 14 6.54 -10.75 15.83
N GLU A 15 7.62 -10.83 16.61
CA GLU A 15 8.71 -11.79 16.37
C GLU A 15 8.21 -13.24 16.37
N ARG A 16 7.29 -13.58 17.28
CA ARG A 16 6.63 -14.90 17.33
C ARG A 16 5.90 -15.27 16.04
N LEU A 17 5.31 -14.30 15.34
CA LEU A 17 4.59 -14.50 14.09
C LEU A 17 5.39 -14.11 12.83
N ALA A 18 6.59 -13.53 12.98
CA ALA A 18 7.36 -12.96 11.88
C ALA A 18 7.71 -13.99 10.79
N HIS A 19 7.77 -15.28 11.15
CA HIS A 19 7.99 -16.37 10.20
C HIS A 19 6.83 -16.57 9.20
N HIS A 20 5.64 -16.05 9.49
CA HIS A 20 4.49 -16.04 8.57
C HIS A 20 4.42 -14.80 7.67
N HIS A 21 5.34 -13.84 7.82
CA HIS A 21 5.36 -12.60 7.03
C HIS A 21 6.27 -12.74 5.80
N TYR A 22 5.75 -12.37 4.63
CA TYR A 22 6.38 -12.55 3.32
C TYR A 22 7.69 -11.73 3.12
N VAL A 23 7.90 -10.68 3.92
CA VAL A 23 9.14 -9.87 3.90
C VAL A 23 9.73 -9.78 5.30
N ARG A 24 10.86 -10.45 5.53
CA ARG A 24 11.63 -10.33 6.78
C ARG A 24 12.44 -9.05 6.79
N ALA A 25 11.81 -7.95 7.21
CA ALA A 25 12.51 -6.73 7.60
C ALA A 25 11.94 -6.23 8.92
N SER A 26 12.80 -5.99 9.91
CA SER A 26 12.38 -5.45 11.20
C SER A 26 11.82 -4.04 11.04
N PRO A 27 10.61 -3.74 11.53
CA PRO A 27 10.07 -2.38 11.53
C PRO A 27 11.01 -1.47 12.32
N ARG A 28 11.47 -0.37 11.70
CA ARG A 28 12.29 0.63 12.40
C ARG A 28 11.34 1.60 13.12
N VAL A 29 11.63 1.90 14.39
CA VAL A 29 10.90 2.87 15.23
C VAL A 29 9.42 2.51 15.43
N VAL A 30 9.18 1.44 16.18
CA VAL A 30 7.85 0.96 16.56
C VAL A 30 7.17 1.98 17.48
N ASP A 31 5.95 2.37 17.14
CA ASP A 31 5.08 3.22 17.95
C ASP A 31 4.06 2.38 18.72
N ALA A 32 3.50 1.36 18.07
CA ALA A 32 2.52 0.47 18.66
C ALA A 32 2.57 -0.94 18.12
N VAL A 33 2.19 -1.89 18.97
CA VAL A 33 1.87 -3.26 18.56
C VAL A 33 0.51 -3.61 19.13
N TYR A 34 -0.34 -4.20 18.29
CA TYR A 34 -1.64 -4.74 18.68
C TYR A 34 -1.68 -6.22 18.36
N VAL A 35 -2.23 -7.01 19.28
CA VAL A 35 -2.21 -8.47 19.20
C VAL A 35 -3.63 -8.98 19.27
N ALA A 36 -3.99 -9.82 18.30
CA ALA A 36 -5.25 -10.54 18.27
C ALA A 36 -5.07 -11.91 18.92
N ARG A 37 -5.91 -12.24 19.91
CA ARG A 37 -5.93 -13.52 20.61
C ARG A 37 -7.30 -14.17 20.58
N ILE A 38 -7.31 -15.51 20.60
CA ILE A 38 -8.49 -16.33 20.87
C ILE A 38 -8.25 -17.12 22.16
N GLY A 39 -9.21 -17.09 23.08
CA GLY A 39 -9.11 -17.71 24.40
C GLY A 39 -9.65 -16.81 25.51
N ALA A 40 -9.77 -17.35 26.72
CA ALA A 40 -10.33 -16.62 27.86
C ALA A 40 -9.32 -15.61 28.44
N GLY A 41 -9.70 -14.33 28.47
CA GLY A 41 -9.00 -13.24 29.18
C GLY A 41 -8.08 -12.36 28.33
N ALA A 42 -7.92 -11.10 28.73
CA ALA A 42 -6.94 -10.19 28.15
C ALA A 42 -5.52 -10.71 28.45
N GLY A 43 -4.67 -10.78 27.43
CA GLY A 43 -3.30 -11.32 27.55
C GLY A 43 -3.19 -12.85 27.70
N ALA A 44 -4.31 -13.56 27.89
CA ALA A 44 -4.37 -15.01 27.93
C ALA A 44 -4.97 -15.55 26.61
N GLY A 45 -4.42 -16.65 26.10
CA GLY A 45 -4.89 -17.28 24.87
C GLY A 45 -3.91 -17.22 23.69
N VAL A 46 -4.31 -17.88 22.62
CA VAL A 46 -3.47 -18.14 21.45
C VAL A 46 -3.36 -16.88 20.60
N THR A 47 -2.13 -16.42 20.35
CA THR A 47 -1.87 -15.32 19.41
C THR A 47 -2.19 -15.78 17.99
N ILE A 48 -3.18 -15.14 17.38
CA ILE A 48 -3.64 -15.47 16.03
C ILE A 48 -3.31 -14.39 14.99
N GLY A 49 -2.95 -13.19 15.46
CA GLY A 49 -2.50 -12.11 14.59
C GLY A 49 -1.84 -10.97 15.36
N VAL A 50 -1.11 -10.14 14.62
CA VAL A 50 -0.38 -8.99 15.14
C VAL A 50 -0.35 -7.87 14.10
N LEU A 51 -0.47 -6.64 14.57
CA LEU A 51 -0.30 -5.42 13.78
C LEU A 51 0.78 -4.55 14.41
N VAL A 52 1.70 -4.04 13.60
CA VAL A 52 2.76 -3.12 14.06
C VAL A 52 2.56 -1.76 13.40
N MET A 53 2.50 -0.72 14.24
CA MET A 53 2.52 0.68 13.83
C MET A 53 3.92 1.26 14.05
N THR A 54 4.33 2.13 13.15
CA THR A 54 5.58 2.91 13.24
C THR A 54 5.31 4.39 13.00
N TYR A 55 6.32 5.21 13.25
CA TYR A 55 6.35 6.55 12.69
C TYR A 55 6.40 6.52 11.15
N PRO A 56 5.87 7.56 10.49
CA PRO A 56 5.85 7.62 9.03
C PRO A 56 7.24 7.79 8.45
N MET A 57 7.46 7.13 7.30
CA MET A 57 8.68 7.34 6.53
C MET A 57 8.74 8.79 6.03
N PRO A 58 9.86 9.52 6.24
CA PRO A 58 9.95 10.94 5.90
C PRO A 58 9.64 11.21 4.43
N ARG A 59 10.08 10.32 3.53
CA ARG A 59 9.84 10.43 2.08
C ARG A 59 8.92 9.32 1.61
N CYS A 60 7.66 9.66 1.34
CA CYS A 60 6.73 8.79 0.65
C CYS A 60 6.07 9.56 -0.49
N ALA A 61 6.46 9.28 -1.73
CA ALA A 61 5.92 9.98 -2.90
C ALA A 61 4.41 9.80 -3.05
N ALA A 62 3.87 8.67 -2.59
CA ALA A 62 2.43 8.39 -2.65
C ALA A 62 1.60 9.34 -1.77
N ARG A 63 2.19 9.83 -0.67
CA ARG A 63 1.54 10.74 0.30
C ARG A 63 1.14 12.06 -0.34
N ALA A 64 1.92 12.54 -1.31
CA ALA A 64 1.65 13.81 -2.01
C ALA A 64 0.32 13.78 -2.79
N ARG A 65 -0.24 12.61 -3.08
CA ARG A 65 -1.56 12.50 -3.72
C ARG A 65 -2.73 12.82 -2.79
N VAL A 66 -2.51 12.71 -1.48
CA VAL A 66 -3.53 12.99 -0.46
C VAL A 66 -3.29 14.36 0.17
N PHE A 67 -2.03 14.68 0.47
CA PHE A 67 -1.66 15.88 1.22
C PHE A 67 -1.03 16.98 0.35
N GLY A 68 -0.97 16.78 -0.97
CA GLY A 68 -0.30 17.70 -1.87
C GLY A 68 1.17 17.91 -1.46
N ASP A 69 1.57 19.16 -1.37
CA ASP A 69 2.89 19.59 -0.94
C ASP A 69 2.94 20.06 0.53
N ARG A 70 1.89 19.81 1.32
CA ARG A 70 1.78 20.19 2.75
C ARG A 70 3.07 19.95 3.51
N TYR A 71 3.67 18.76 3.39
CA TYR A 71 4.93 18.42 4.06
C TYR A 71 6.17 18.95 3.33
N ALA A 72 6.13 19.06 2.00
CA ALA A 72 7.27 19.42 1.17
C ALA A 72 7.63 20.92 1.24
N ARG A 73 6.68 21.78 1.66
CA ARG A 73 6.89 23.22 1.82
C ARG A 73 7.69 23.61 3.07
N HIS A 74 7.91 22.67 3.99
CA HIS A 74 8.65 22.92 5.23
C HIS A 74 10.10 22.48 5.13
N SER A 75 10.94 23.02 6.02
CA SER A 75 12.28 22.48 6.24
C SER A 75 12.21 20.98 6.61
N PRO A 76 13.27 20.19 6.37
CA PRO A 76 13.26 18.76 6.69
C PRO A 76 12.83 18.43 8.13
N ALA A 77 13.26 19.24 9.10
CA ALA A 77 12.88 19.08 10.50
C ALA A 77 11.40 19.44 10.75
N GLY A 78 10.91 20.53 10.14
CA GLY A 78 9.51 20.94 10.23
C GLY A 78 8.57 19.91 9.61
N ALA A 79 8.93 19.36 8.45
CA ALA A 79 8.19 18.30 7.79
C ALA A 79 8.11 17.03 8.66
N LEU A 80 9.22 16.64 9.30
CA LEU A 80 9.25 15.46 10.17
C LEU A 80 8.35 15.65 11.41
N ARG A 81 8.35 16.85 12.01
CA ARG A 81 7.46 17.17 13.13
C ARG A 81 6.00 17.06 12.73
N LEU A 82 5.61 17.70 11.62
CA LEU A 82 4.23 17.62 11.11
C LEU A 82 3.82 16.19 10.79
N LEU A 83 4.70 15.40 10.16
CA LEU A 83 4.43 13.99 9.90
C LEU A 83 4.22 13.20 11.20
N LYS A 84 5.02 13.47 12.24
CA LYS A 84 4.87 12.83 13.55
C LYS A 84 3.53 13.17 14.21
N ASP A 85 3.03 14.39 14.03
CA ASP A 85 1.79 14.83 14.66
C ASP A 85 0.56 14.38 13.86
N ASP A 86 0.68 14.35 12.53
CA ASP A 86 -0.43 14.03 11.63
C ASP A 86 -0.65 12.51 11.43
N LEU A 87 0.41 11.70 11.50
CA LEU A 87 0.40 10.35 10.93
C LEU A 87 1.03 9.27 11.82
N ARG A 88 0.43 8.07 11.74
CA ARG A 88 1.09 6.79 12.04
C ARG A 88 0.97 5.84 10.87
N THR A 89 1.95 4.96 10.73
CA THR A 89 2.01 4.02 9.60
C THR A 89 1.81 2.59 10.08
N ILE A 90 0.84 1.88 9.50
CA ILE A 90 0.75 0.42 9.63
C ILE A 90 1.92 -0.19 8.85
N ALA A 91 2.93 -0.66 9.57
CA ALA A 91 4.11 -1.25 8.98
C ALA A 91 3.91 -2.74 8.68
N ARG A 92 3.19 -3.45 9.55
CA ARG A 92 2.98 -4.90 9.44
C ARG A 92 1.58 -5.30 9.86
N VAL A 93 0.99 -6.23 9.14
CA VAL A 93 -0.18 -7.00 9.57
C VAL A 93 0.14 -8.46 9.30
N VAL A 94 0.16 -9.28 10.33
CA VAL A 94 0.42 -10.72 10.23
C VAL A 94 -0.74 -11.46 10.85
N VAL A 95 -1.31 -12.41 10.11
CA VAL A 95 -2.32 -13.34 10.61
C VAL A 95 -1.80 -14.75 10.40
N HIS A 96 -1.87 -15.55 11.46
CA HIS A 96 -1.50 -16.95 11.45
C HIS A 96 -2.32 -17.70 10.38
N GLY A 97 -1.68 -18.58 9.60
CA GLY A 97 -2.24 -19.20 8.40
C GLY A 97 -3.63 -19.83 8.62
N ALA A 98 -3.77 -20.61 9.69
CA ALA A 98 -5.02 -21.29 10.06
C ALA A 98 -6.21 -20.36 10.38
N TYR A 99 -5.95 -19.06 10.61
CA TYR A 99 -6.97 -18.07 10.97
C TYR A 99 -7.15 -16.99 9.89
N ARG A 100 -6.50 -17.15 8.72
CA ARG A 100 -6.72 -16.26 7.57
C ARG A 100 -8.12 -16.46 7.01
N GLY A 101 -8.69 -15.41 6.44
CA GLY A 101 -10.08 -15.43 5.93
C GLY A 101 -11.17 -15.21 6.98
N LEU A 102 -10.83 -15.26 8.29
CA LEU A 102 -11.80 -15.04 9.38
C LEU A 102 -11.96 -13.56 9.79
N GLY A 103 -11.42 -12.62 9.01
CA GLY A 103 -11.53 -11.18 9.30
C GLY A 103 -10.57 -10.63 10.37
N VAL A 104 -9.65 -11.44 10.91
CA VAL A 104 -8.67 -11.03 11.95
C VAL A 104 -7.86 -9.80 11.54
N GLY A 105 -7.36 -9.78 10.30
CA GLY A 105 -6.58 -8.65 9.77
C GLY A 105 -7.40 -7.36 9.70
N THR A 106 -8.66 -7.45 9.24
CA THR A 106 -9.59 -6.32 9.21
C THR A 106 -9.89 -5.80 10.61
N ALA A 107 -10.11 -6.70 11.58
CA ALA A 107 -10.35 -6.33 12.96
C ALA A 107 -9.14 -5.61 13.59
N LEU A 108 -7.92 -6.12 13.36
CA LEU A 108 -6.68 -5.47 13.78
C LEU A 108 -6.52 -4.06 13.21
N VAL A 109 -6.75 -3.89 11.90
CA VAL A 109 -6.64 -2.58 11.26
C VAL A 109 -7.69 -1.61 11.79
N ARG A 110 -8.96 -2.03 11.93
CA ARG A 110 -10.02 -1.19 12.51
C ARG A 110 -9.67 -0.74 13.93
N HIS A 111 -9.19 -1.66 14.76
CA HIS A 111 -8.75 -1.33 16.11
C HIS A 111 -7.59 -0.33 16.09
N ALA A 112 -6.56 -0.55 15.25
CA ALA A 112 -5.42 0.34 15.15
C ALA A 112 -5.78 1.76 14.68
N ILE A 113 -6.75 1.89 13.75
CA ILE A 113 -7.28 3.19 13.33
C ILE A 113 -8.00 3.88 14.49
N ALA A 114 -8.87 3.17 15.18
CA ALA A 114 -9.65 3.72 16.30
C ALA A 114 -8.77 4.13 17.49
N ALA A 115 -7.71 3.36 17.77
CA ALA A 115 -6.80 3.59 18.90
C ALA A 115 -5.64 4.55 18.57
N SER A 116 -5.53 5.04 17.33
CA SER A 116 -4.44 5.91 16.93
C SER A 116 -4.60 7.32 17.52
N ALA A 117 -3.51 7.85 18.07
CA ALA A 117 -3.45 9.20 18.63
C ALA A 117 -3.29 10.29 17.56
N THR A 118 -3.01 9.92 16.30
CA THR A 118 -2.83 10.88 15.21
C THR A 118 -4.11 11.02 14.38
N PRO A 119 -4.34 12.16 13.71
CA PRO A 119 -5.52 12.37 12.86
C PRO A 119 -5.64 11.37 11.71
N CYS A 120 -4.52 10.83 11.24
CA CYS A 120 -4.46 9.93 10.10
C CYS A 120 -3.64 8.68 10.39
N VAL A 121 -4.05 7.56 9.79
CA VAL A 121 -3.27 6.32 9.74
C VAL A 121 -3.02 5.95 8.28
N GLU A 122 -1.76 5.76 7.90
CA GLU A 122 -1.37 5.36 6.55
C GLU A 122 -0.85 3.92 6.47
N ALA A 123 -0.89 3.31 5.29
CA ALA A 123 -0.23 2.04 5.01
C ALA A 123 0.28 1.99 3.56
N LEU A 124 1.35 1.24 3.33
CA LEU A 124 1.82 0.88 1.99
C LEU A 124 1.75 -0.64 1.85
N ALA A 125 0.86 -1.13 0.98
CA ALA A 125 0.62 -2.55 0.83
C ALA A 125 0.85 -3.03 -0.60
N THR A 126 1.85 -3.89 -0.77
CA THR A 126 2.14 -4.60 -2.03
C THR A 126 0.97 -5.48 -2.50
N MET A 127 0.18 -6.01 -1.55
CA MET A 127 -0.96 -6.88 -1.83
C MET A 127 -2.30 -6.14 -1.88
N GLY A 128 -2.32 -4.80 -1.87
CA GLY A 128 -3.58 -4.04 -1.89
C GLY A 128 -4.45 -4.31 -3.13
N ARG A 129 -3.83 -4.68 -4.25
CA ARG A 129 -4.54 -5.11 -5.47
C ARG A 129 -5.15 -6.51 -5.38
N VAL A 130 -4.72 -7.32 -4.43
CA VAL A 130 -5.12 -8.75 -4.28
C VAL A 130 -6.08 -8.94 -3.10
N HIS A 131 -5.92 -8.17 -2.02
CA HIS A 131 -6.76 -8.27 -0.83
C HIS A 131 -7.28 -6.91 -0.38
N THR A 132 -8.60 -6.80 -0.27
CA THR A 132 -9.34 -5.58 0.06
C THR A 132 -9.51 -5.36 1.58
N PHE A 133 -8.66 -5.97 2.41
CA PHE A 133 -8.90 -5.97 3.87
C PHE A 133 -8.64 -4.60 4.52
N PHE A 134 -7.80 -3.76 3.90
CA PHE A 134 -7.60 -2.37 4.33
C PHE A 134 -8.84 -1.53 4.03
N GLU A 135 -9.44 -1.68 2.85
CA GLU A 135 -10.70 -1.03 2.48
C GLU A 135 -11.86 -1.50 3.37
N SER A 136 -11.93 -2.81 3.59
CA SER A 136 -12.92 -3.40 4.52
C SER A 136 -12.75 -2.87 5.94
N ALA A 137 -11.53 -2.46 6.32
CA ALA A 137 -11.25 -1.86 7.62
C ALA A 137 -11.54 -0.34 7.66
N GLY A 138 -12.00 0.26 6.56
CA GLY A 138 -12.34 1.68 6.47
C GLY A 138 -11.19 2.57 5.96
N MET A 139 -10.10 1.99 5.44
CA MET A 139 -9.07 2.78 4.76
C MET A 139 -9.47 3.06 3.32
N ARG A 140 -9.09 4.24 2.81
CA ARG A 140 -9.23 4.58 1.40
C ARG A 140 -7.95 4.24 0.65
N GLY A 141 -8.07 3.42 -0.40
CA GLY A 141 -6.98 3.18 -1.35
C GLY A 141 -6.81 4.36 -2.30
N CYS A 142 -5.61 4.94 -2.35
CA CYS A 142 -5.28 6.11 -3.17
C CYS A 142 -4.54 5.72 -4.47
N GLY A 143 -4.85 4.52 -4.98
CA GLY A 143 -4.22 3.91 -6.15
C GLY A 143 -2.79 3.40 -5.90
N PRO A 144 -2.22 2.60 -6.81
CA PRO A 144 -0.84 2.14 -6.67
C PRO A 144 0.09 3.35 -6.71
N SER A 145 1.15 3.36 -5.91
CA SER A 145 2.19 4.40 -5.95
C SER A 145 3.04 4.25 -7.23
N VAL A 146 2.39 4.24 -8.38
CA VAL A 146 3.04 4.12 -9.68
C VAL A 146 3.85 5.38 -9.94
N SER A 147 5.17 5.19 -10.09
CA SER A 147 6.02 6.15 -10.77
C SER A 147 5.41 6.53 -12.13
N ARG A 148 5.71 7.71 -12.68
CA ARG A 148 5.27 8.09 -14.05
C ARG A 148 5.59 6.99 -15.08
N ARG A 149 6.72 6.30 -14.89
CA ARG A 149 7.14 5.15 -15.68
C ARG A 149 6.17 3.97 -15.59
N ALA A 150 5.71 3.64 -14.39
CA ALA A 150 4.75 2.56 -14.17
C ALA A 150 3.37 2.91 -14.74
N ALA A 151 2.91 4.16 -14.55
CA ALA A 151 1.68 4.64 -15.18
C ALA A 151 1.75 4.58 -16.71
N ARG A 152 2.90 4.95 -17.31
CA ARG A 152 3.13 4.84 -18.75
C ARG A 152 3.02 3.40 -19.24
N LEU A 153 3.65 2.47 -18.53
CA LEU A 153 3.63 1.06 -18.93
C LEU A 153 2.24 0.43 -18.77
N GLU A 154 1.53 0.75 -17.68
CA GLU A 154 0.13 0.35 -17.50
C GLU A 154 -0.77 0.92 -18.61
N ALA A 155 -0.58 2.19 -18.99
CA ALA A 155 -1.30 2.80 -20.11
C ALA A 155 -1.01 2.11 -21.44
N ALA A 156 0.25 1.71 -21.69
CA ALA A 156 0.62 0.95 -22.88
C ALA A 156 -0.05 -0.43 -22.89
N PHE A 157 -0.07 -1.14 -21.76
CA PHE A 157 -0.75 -2.43 -21.64
C PHE A 157 -2.26 -2.31 -21.87
N SER A 158 -2.88 -1.28 -21.29
CA SER A 158 -4.30 -0.98 -21.49
C SER A 158 -4.62 -0.67 -22.96
N ALA A 159 -3.81 0.16 -23.62
CA ALA A 159 -4.00 0.50 -25.03
C ALA A 159 -3.84 -0.72 -25.97
N LEU A 160 -2.98 -1.67 -25.60
CA LEU A 160 -2.80 -2.94 -26.31
C LEU A 160 -3.85 -4.00 -25.94
N GLY A 161 -4.80 -3.68 -25.05
CA GLY A 161 -5.86 -4.58 -24.62
C GLY A 161 -5.37 -5.75 -23.76
N LEU A 162 -4.21 -5.63 -23.10
CA LEU A 162 -3.71 -6.67 -22.20
C LEU A 162 -4.59 -6.73 -20.95
N ARG A 163 -5.30 -7.85 -20.78
CA ARG A 163 -6.14 -8.12 -19.61
C ARG A 163 -5.39 -8.99 -18.58
N ASP A 164 -5.70 -8.84 -17.30
CA ASP A 164 -5.07 -9.60 -16.21
C ASP A 164 -5.15 -11.13 -16.41
N ALA A 165 -6.28 -11.63 -16.90
CA ALA A 165 -6.48 -13.06 -17.19
C ALA A 165 -5.53 -13.60 -18.28
N VAL A 166 -5.10 -12.75 -19.22
CA VAL A 166 -4.15 -13.08 -20.29
C VAL A 166 -2.72 -12.99 -19.76
N ALA A 167 -2.43 -12.05 -18.88
CA ALA A 167 -1.12 -11.83 -18.27
C ALA A 167 -0.63 -13.03 -17.42
N VAL A 168 -1.55 -13.69 -16.69
CA VAL A 168 -1.23 -14.78 -15.75
C VAL A 168 -0.93 -16.12 -16.44
N ARG A 169 -1.53 -16.40 -17.61
CA ARG A 169 -1.41 -17.71 -18.27
C ARG A 169 -0.42 -17.69 -19.42
N ASP A 170 0.64 -18.48 -19.29
CA ASP A 170 1.73 -18.61 -20.27
C ASP A 170 1.28 -18.80 -21.72
N ALA A 171 0.40 -19.75 -21.99
CA ALA A 171 -0.08 -20.01 -23.35
C ALA A 171 -0.94 -18.85 -23.89
N ALA A 172 -1.77 -18.24 -23.04
CA ALA A 172 -2.62 -17.11 -23.44
C ALA A 172 -1.79 -15.86 -23.73
N ARG A 173 -0.77 -15.59 -22.90
CA ARG A 173 0.16 -14.48 -23.07
C ARG A 173 0.97 -14.62 -24.35
N ARG A 174 1.56 -15.80 -24.59
CA ARG A 174 2.32 -16.06 -25.83
C ARG A 174 1.43 -15.91 -27.07
N ARG A 175 0.20 -16.45 -27.05
CA ARG A 175 -0.77 -16.27 -28.14
C ARG A 175 -1.14 -14.80 -28.36
N TRP A 176 -1.32 -14.04 -27.29
CA TRP A 176 -1.59 -12.61 -27.37
C TRP A 176 -0.42 -11.86 -28.01
N ILE A 177 0.82 -12.11 -27.57
CA ILE A 177 2.02 -11.50 -28.16
C ILE A 177 2.12 -11.82 -29.66
N SER A 178 1.95 -13.08 -30.04
CA SER A 178 2.00 -13.52 -31.44
C SER A 178 0.85 -12.97 -32.29
N GLY A 179 -0.29 -12.63 -31.69
CA GLY A 179 -1.45 -12.06 -32.36
C GLY A 179 -1.43 -10.54 -32.49
N LEU A 180 -0.44 -9.84 -31.93
CA LEU A 180 -0.33 -8.38 -32.05
C LEU A 180 0.03 -7.99 -33.49
N ALA A 181 -0.63 -6.93 -33.99
CA ALA A 181 -0.22 -6.29 -35.23
C ALA A 181 1.27 -5.86 -35.17
N PRO A 182 2.02 -5.86 -36.29
CA PRO A 182 3.46 -5.57 -36.29
C PRO A 182 3.83 -4.25 -35.59
N ALA A 183 3.03 -3.20 -35.81
CA ALA A 183 3.22 -1.89 -35.15
C ALA A 183 3.03 -1.96 -33.63
N HIS A 184 2.02 -2.70 -33.15
CA HIS A 184 1.77 -2.91 -31.72
C HIS A 184 2.86 -3.75 -31.06
N ALA A 185 3.35 -4.79 -31.75
CA ALA A 185 4.46 -5.60 -31.25
C ALA A 185 5.77 -4.78 -31.16
N ALA A 186 6.04 -3.93 -32.16
CA ALA A 186 7.18 -3.02 -32.12
C ALA A 186 7.07 -2.00 -30.97
N TRP A 187 5.89 -1.39 -30.80
CA TRP A 187 5.64 -0.45 -29.72
C TRP A 187 5.78 -1.09 -28.33
N LEU A 188 5.22 -2.29 -28.14
CA LEU A 188 5.38 -3.06 -26.90
C LEU A 188 6.86 -3.29 -26.56
N ARG A 189 7.69 -3.68 -27.54
CA ARG A 189 9.14 -3.88 -27.32
C ARG A 189 9.84 -2.60 -26.89
N VAL A 190 9.47 -1.45 -27.46
CA VAL A 190 10.04 -0.14 -27.07
C VAL A 190 9.67 0.21 -25.62
N GLU A 191 8.41 0.05 -25.22
CA GLU A 191 7.97 0.34 -23.85
C GLU A 191 8.61 -0.62 -22.83
N LEU A 192 8.75 -1.91 -23.16
CA LEU A 192 9.47 -2.87 -22.33
C LEU A 192 10.97 -2.55 -22.24
N ALA A 193 11.61 -2.17 -23.35
CA ALA A 193 13.02 -1.77 -23.35
C ALA A 193 13.25 -0.52 -22.49
N ARG A 194 12.36 0.47 -22.55
CA ARG A 194 12.37 1.65 -21.67
C ARG A 194 12.18 1.29 -20.21
N TRP A 195 11.28 0.35 -19.92
CA TRP A 195 11.08 -0.16 -18.57
C TRP A 195 12.38 -0.77 -18.03
N HIS A 196 13.03 -1.64 -18.80
CA HIS A 196 14.22 -2.37 -18.36
C HIS A 196 15.51 -1.54 -18.37
N GLY A 197 15.69 -0.61 -19.31
CA GLY A 197 16.89 0.22 -19.44
C GLY A 197 17.18 1.12 -18.22
N HIS A 198 16.20 1.35 -17.36
CA HIS A 198 16.37 2.10 -16.10
C HIS A 198 16.99 1.24 -14.97
N ARG A 199 17.09 -0.08 -15.10
CA ARG A 199 17.73 -0.94 -14.08
C ARG A 199 19.23 -1.04 -14.34
N LYS A 200 20.06 -0.53 -13.42
CA LYS A 200 21.49 -0.88 -13.36
C LYS A 200 21.60 -2.39 -13.09
N GLY A 201 22.25 -3.13 -13.99
CA GLY A 201 22.69 -4.52 -13.76
C GLY A 201 21.84 -5.68 -14.32
N ARG A 202 20.73 -5.43 -15.02
CA ARG A 202 20.05 -6.48 -15.82
C ARG A 202 20.13 -6.14 -17.30
N SER A 203 20.89 -6.92 -18.05
CA SER A 203 20.99 -6.77 -19.50
C SER A 203 19.63 -7.06 -20.15
N SER A 204 19.06 -6.05 -20.80
CA SER A 204 17.90 -6.19 -21.68
C SER A 204 18.18 -7.07 -22.91
N ALA A 205 19.45 -7.40 -23.17
CA ALA A 205 19.89 -8.04 -24.40
C ALA A 205 19.57 -9.55 -24.51
N ARG A 206 18.97 -10.18 -23.49
CA ARG A 206 18.69 -11.64 -23.49
C ARG A 206 17.25 -12.05 -23.17
N CYS A 207 16.34 -11.10 -22.95
CA CYS A 207 14.96 -11.45 -22.56
C CYS A 207 14.04 -11.44 -23.78
N SER A 208 13.32 -12.54 -24.03
CA SER A 208 12.25 -12.57 -25.03
C SER A 208 11.18 -11.53 -24.68
N THR A 209 10.37 -11.09 -25.66
CA THR A 209 9.26 -10.16 -25.38
C THR A 209 8.31 -10.72 -24.29
N ASP A 210 8.10 -12.05 -24.28
CA ASP A 210 7.32 -12.74 -23.25
C ASP A 210 7.96 -12.61 -21.86
N GLY A 211 9.25 -12.90 -21.73
CA GLY A 211 9.96 -12.79 -20.45
C GLY A 211 10.03 -11.34 -19.95
N ALA A 212 10.29 -10.39 -20.85
CA ALA A 212 10.36 -8.97 -20.49
C ALA A 212 9.00 -8.44 -20.02
N LEU A 213 7.91 -8.95 -20.60
CA LEU A 213 6.54 -8.67 -20.19
C LEU A 213 6.22 -9.27 -18.82
N VAL A 214 6.58 -10.53 -18.58
CA VAL A 214 6.40 -11.19 -17.27
C VAL A 214 7.12 -10.43 -16.16
N ASP A 215 8.38 -10.06 -16.39
CA ASP A 215 9.15 -9.27 -15.42
C ASP A 215 8.50 -7.91 -15.13
N ALA A 216 8.04 -7.22 -16.18
CA ALA A 216 7.35 -5.94 -16.04
C ALA A 216 6.03 -6.06 -15.27
N LEU A 217 5.21 -7.07 -15.58
CA LEU A 217 3.96 -7.35 -14.86
C LEU A 217 4.23 -7.69 -13.39
N ALA A 218 5.22 -8.53 -13.13
CA ALA A 218 5.63 -8.87 -11.76
C ALA A 218 6.07 -7.62 -10.98
N ASP A 219 6.81 -6.70 -11.61
CA ASP A 219 7.19 -5.44 -10.98
C ASP A 219 6.00 -4.50 -10.75
N LEU A 220 5.07 -4.41 -11.71
CA LEU A 220 3.85 -3.58 -11.58
C LEU A 220 2.90 -4.12 -10.52
N TRP A 221 2.74 -5.44 -10.40
CA TRP A 221 1.96 -6.07 -9.34
C TRP A 221 2.65 -5.96 -7.98
N ARG A 222 3.97 -5.77 -7.94
CA ARG A 222 4.69 -5.41 -6.72
C ARG A 222 4.57 -3.94 -6.33
N ALA A 223 3.98 -3.07 -7.17
CA ALA A 223 3.81 -1.67 -6.83
C ALA A 223 2.85 -1.54 -5.63
N PRO A 224 3.30 -0.97 -4.49
CA PRO A 224 2.44 -0.88 -3.32
C PRO A 224 1.28 0.08 -3.55
N THR A 225 0.12 -0.30 -3.05
CA THR A 225 -1.04 0.60 -2.93
C THR A 225 -0.89 1.42 -1.66
N TYR A 226 -1.11 2.73 -1.77
CA TYR A 226 -1.12 3.63 -0.62
C TYR A 226 -2.51 3.72 -0.05
N TYR A 227 -2.62 3.53 1.26
CA TYR A 227 -3.85 3.56 2.01
C TYR A 227 -3.81 4.67 3.06
N ILE A 228 -4.95 5.31 3.28
CA ILE A 228 -5.12 6.34 4.32
C ILE A 228 -6.48 6.18 5.00
N ALA A 229 -6.52 6.34 6.32
CA ALA A 229 -7.76 6.47 7.09
C ALA A 229 -7.68 7.70 7.99
N MET A 230 -8.83 8.39 8.12
CA MET A 230 -9.00 9.48 9.08
C MET A 230 -9.50 8.88 10.39
N THR A 231 -8.91 9.28 11.51
CA THR A 231 -9.31 8.82 12.84
C THR A 231 -10.50 9.64 13.35
N THR A 232 -11.40 8.99 14.11
CA THR A 232 -12.64 9.60 14.60
C THR A 232 -12.42 10.68 15.65
N SER A 233 -11.29 10.64 16.36
CA SER A 233 -10.88 11.62 17.38
C SER A 233 -10.58 13.01 16.81
N HIS A 234 -10.54 13.19 15.48
CA HIS A 234 -10.25 14.47 14.84
C HIS A 234 -11.30 14.95 13.82
N ARG A 235 -12.52 14.40 13.84
CA ARG A 235 -13.65 14.92 13.02
C ARG A 235 -14.15 16.32 13.43
N GLY A 236 -13.42 17.03 14.31
CA GLY A 236 -13.79 18.34 14.85
C GLY A 236 -13.11 19.55 14.20
N THR A 237 -12.16 19.36 13.29
CA THR A 237 -11.53 20.48 12.54
C THR A 237 -11.80 20.31 11.06
N ALA A 238 -12.94 20.88 10.65
CA ALA A 238 -13.38 20.96 9.28
C ALA A 238 -12.26 21.49 8.37
N CYS A 239 -12.11 20.83 7.23
CA CYS A 239 -11.44 21.31 6.05
C CYS A 239 -12.05 22.67 5.68
N GLY A 240 -11.35 23.76 6.02
CA GLY A 240 -11.68 25.10 5.56
C GLY A 240 -11.47 25.15 4.04
N THR A 241 -12.58 25.03 3.31
CA THR A 241 -12.65 25.50 1.92
C THR A 241 -12.88 27.00 2.02
N ASP A 242 -11.78 27.74 2.01
CA ASP A 242 -11.80 29.20 1.90
C ASP A 242 -12.07 29.55 0.43
N SER A 243 -13.35 29.46 0.06
CA SER A 243 -13.85 29.89 -1.24
C SER A 243 -15.26 30.43 -1.10
N ASP A 244 -15.40 31.52 -0.34
CA ASP A 244 -16.52 32.44 -0.49
C ASP A 244 -16.12 33.82 0.04
N ARG A 245 -15.33 34.54 -0.77
CA ARG A 245 -15.21 35.99 -0.67
C ARG A 245 -15.76 36.60 -1.96
N ALA A 246 -17.07 36.78 -2.00
CA ALA A 246 -17.71 37.63 -2.99
C ALA A 246 -17.20 39.08 -2.83
N PRO A 247 -16.86 39.79 -3.92
CA PRO A 247 -16.50 41.20 -3.82
C PRO A 247 -17.76 42.04 -3.58
N SER A 248 -17.77 42.74 -2.45
CA SER A 248 -18.73 43.81 -2.15
C SER A 248 -18.66 44.89 -3.22
N ARG A 249 -19.78 45.10 -3.92
CA ARG A 249 -20.05 46.31 -4.69
C ARG A 249 -20.53 47.41 -3.74
N SER A 250 -19.91 48.58 -3.84
CA SER A 250 -20.42 49.92 -3.48
C SER A 250 -19.25 50.88 -3.63
N SER A 251 -19.30 52.06 -4.22
CA SER A 251 -20.28 52.83 -5.00
C SER A 251 -19.47 53.92 -5.72
#